data_AF-A0AAD0YUX2-F1
#
_entry.id   AF-A0AAD0YUX2-F1
#
_cell.length_a   1.000
_cell.length_b   1.000
_cell.length_c   1.000
_cell.angle_alpha   90.00
_cell.angle_beta   90.00
_cell.angle_gamma   90.00
#
_symmetry.space_group_name_H-M   'P 1'
#
loop_
_entity.id
_entity.type
_entity.pdbx_description
1 polymer ?
#
loop_
_entity_poly.entity_id
_entity_poly.type
_entity_poly.pdbx_seq_one_letter_code
_entity_poly.pdbx_strand_id
1 'polypeptide(L)'
;MANNFYFFDTEGNDDESYDKALNFAEKLIKANKGLKRIIYLVPSKNSTGWLDRLYGVQTVKKMFNGVNLSGTAVKIETIRTYTNSYNDPSDIVICCGLNSEEIFKVQDYRQVDTIIAIPWQKENTDSWIKTAKAIKINEDLSINKEVSSNAYPEPSEIVKKAFKELTLVINTSTGINHPSDNARAKTYVRALHKYEPELNSDIVCSYLINAMGWKVSHADDIRKLIDTLNSGKYFKGGEKTGLQIHYKRWKTDKK
;
A
#
# COMPACT_ATOMS: atom_id res chain seq x y z
N MET A 1 -7.57 0.43 12.89
CA MET A 1 -8.16 0.99 11.65
C MET A 1 -8.71 -0.16 10.83
N ALA A 2 -9.87 -0.01 10.20
CA ALA A 2 -10.35 -1.02 9.26
C ALA A 2 -9.43 -1.05 8.03
N ASN A 3 -9.16 -2.23 7.50
CA ASN A 3 -8.43 -2.35 6.24
C ASN A 3 -9.38 -2.01 5.08
N ASN A 4 -8.99 -1.04 4.25
CA ASN A 4 -9.77 -0.54 3.12
C ASN A 4 -9.13 -0.93 1.77
N PHE A 5 -8.28 -1.96 1.76
CA PHE A 5 -7.59 -2.43 0.57
C PHE A 5 -8.12 -3.81 0.18
N TYR A 6 -8.55 -3.92 -1.08
CA TYR A 6 -9.22 -5.09 -1.62
C TYR A 6 -8.59 -5.52 -2.93
N PHE A 7 -8.80 -6.78 -3.32
CA PHE A 7 -8.41 -7.27 -4.63
C PHE A 7 -9.35 -8.36 -5.16
N PHE A 8 -9.44 -8.48 -6.48
CA PHE A 8 -10.01 -9.64 -7.16
C PHE A 8 -8.90 -10.62 -7.54
N ASP A 9 -9.11 -11.90 -7.27
CA ASP A 9 -8.16 -12.96 -7.61
C ASP A 9 -8.32 -13.39 -9.07
N THR A 10 -7.73 -12.60 -9.97
CA THR A 10 -7.93 -12.68 -11.43
C THR A 10 -6.61 -12.83 -12.16
N GLU A 11 -6.68 -13.34 -13.40
CA GLU A 11 -5.57 -13.43 -14.34
C GLU A 11 -6.06 -13.00 -15.72
N GLY A 12 -5.24 -12.26 -16.45
CA GLY A 12 -5.58 -11.72 -17.76
C GLY A 12 -6.65 -10.62 -17.71
N ASN A 13 -7.34 -10.45 -18.83
CA ASN A 13 -8.38 -9.44 -18.97
C ASN A 13 -9.75 -10.07 -18.64
N ASP A 14 -10.20 -9.90 -17.40
CA ASP A 14 -11.50 -10.35 -16.93
C ASP A 14 -12.50 -9.19 -16.89
N ASP A 15 -13.29 -9.06 -17.95
CA ASP A 15 -14.29 -8.01 -18.11
C ASP A 15 -15.31 -8.01 -16.96
N GLU A 16 -15.74 -9.18 -16.49
CA GLU A 16 -16.73 -9.29 -15.42
C GLU A 16 -16.21 -8.73 -14.10
N SER A 17 -14.92 -8.89 -13.82
CA SER A 17 -14.29 -8.38 -12.61
C SER A 17 -14.31 -6.85 -12.51
N TYR A 18 -14.29 -6.13 -13.64
CA TYR A 18 -14.43 -4.68 -13.63
C TYR A 18 -15.84 -4.22 -13.26
N ASP A 19 -16.88 -4.88 -13.80
CA ASP A 19 -18.26 -4.57 -13.42
C ASP A 19 -18.55 -4.97 -11.95
N LYS A 20 -18.04 -6.12 -11.52
CA LYS A 20 -18.07 -6.55 -10.11
C LYS A 20 -17.37 -5.55 -9.19
N ALA A 21 -16.22 -4.99 -9.60
CA ALA A 21 -15.52 -3.97 -8.85
C ALA A 21 -16.29 -2.66 -8.75
N LEU A 22 -16.96 -2.22 -9.82
CA LEU A 22 -17.86 -1.07 -9.78
C LEU A 22 -18.99 -1.29 -8.77
N ASN A 23 -19.68 -2.42 -8.88
CA ASN A 23 -20.79 -2.78 -7.99
C ASN A 23 -20.34 -2.87 -6.52
N PHE A 24 -19.16 -3.42 -6.26
CA PHE A 24 -18.57 -3.44 -4.92
C PHE A 24 -18.26 -2.04 -4.40
N ALA A 25 -17.63 -1.19 -5.22
CA ALA A 25 -17.33 0.19 -4.87
C ALA A 25 -18.61 1.01 -4.59
N GLU A 26 -19.67 0.83 -5.37
CA GLU A 26 -20.96 1.46 -5.10
C GLU A 26 -21.58 1.01 -3.78
N LYS A 27 -21.47 -0.28 -3.43
CA LYS A 27 -21.90 -0.78 -2.11
C LYS A 27 -21.12 -0.09 -0.99
N LEU A 28 -19.81 0.11 -1.15
CA LEU A 28 -18.98 0.83 -0.17
C LEU A 28 -19.40 2.30 -0.04
N ILE A 29 -19.68 3.01 -1.15
CA ILE A 29 -20.17 4.39 -1.11
C ILE A 29 -21.52 4.49 -0.38
N LYS A 30 -22.44 3.56 -0.65
CA LYS A 30 -23.75 3.51 0.04
C LYS A 30 -23.60 3.28 1.54
N ALA A 31 -22.61 2.48 1.95
CA ALA A 31 -22.32 2.20 3.35
C ALA A 31 -21.56 3.35 4.06
N ASN A 32 -20.72 4.11 3.33
CA ASN A 32 -19.87 5.16 3.87
C ASN A 32 -20.05 6.48 3.11
N LYS A 33 -20.77 7.43 3.72
CA LYS A 33 -21.03 8.77 3.15
C LYS A 33 -19.78 9.64 2.94
N GLY A 34 -18.61 9.25 3.49
CA GLY A 34 -17.34 9.94 3.24
C GLY A 34 -16.78 9.69 1.84
N LEU A 35 -17.11 8.55 1.24
CA LEU A 35 -16.68 8.17 -0.11
C LEU A 35 -17.57 8.85 -1.16
N LYS A 36 -16.95 9.45 -2.18
CA LYS A 36 -17.66 10.37 -3.10
C LYS A 36 -17.55 9.97 -4.56
N ARG A 37 -16.45 9.34 -4.95
CA ARG A 37 -16.20 9.02 -6.36
C ARG A 37 -15.36 7.77 -6.55
N ILE A 38 -15.54 7.14 -7.70
CA ILE A 38 -14.83 5.95 -8.15
C ILE A 38 -13.88 6.37 -9.28
N ILE A 39 -12.61 6.03 -9.13
CA ILE A 39 -11.58 6.27 -10.12
C ILE A 39 -11.13 4.93 -10.70
N TYR A 40 -11.43 4.68 -11.97
CA TYR A 40 -10.73 3.64 -12.73
C TYR A 40 -9.33 4.16 -13.06
N LEU A 41 -8.32 3.57 -12.43
CA LEU A 41 -6.93 3.92 -12.67
C LEU A 41 -6.30 2.92 -13.63
N VAL A 42 -5.99 3.39 -14.83
CA VAL A 42 -5.45 2.58 -15.92
C VAL A 42 -3.98 2.92 -16.20
N PRO A 43 -3.17 2.00 -16.75
CA PRO A 43 -1.77 2.29 -17.11
C PRO A 43 -1.66 3.41 -18.14
N SER A 44 -2.53 3.40 -19.15
CA SER A 44 -2.52 4.37 -20.25
C SER A 44 -3.92 4.61 -20.81
N LYS A 45 -4.11 5.68 -21.60
CA LYS A 45 -5.40 5.98 -22.25
C LYS A 45 -5.87 4.88 -23.20
N ASN A 46 -4.95 4.07 -23.74
CA ASN A 46 -5.27 2.98 -24.66
C ASN A 46 -5.60 1.67 -23.91
N SER A 47 -5.39 1.67 -22.60
CA SER A 47 -5.67 0.55 -21.71
C SER A 47 -7.09 0.68 -21.17
N THR A 48 -8.10 0.71 -22.05
CA THR A 48 -9.53 0.80 -21.68
C THR A 48 -10.41 -0.17 -22.45
N GLY A 49 -9.84 -1.05 -23.28
CA GLY A 49 -10.62 -1.88 -24.22
C GLY A 49 -11.69 -2.77 -23.56
N TRP A 50 -11.51 -3.18 -22.30
CA TRP A 50 -12.54 -3.90 -21.53
C TRP A 50 -13.67 -2.98 -21.08
N LEU A 51 -13.37 -1.75 -20.63
CA LEU A 51 -14.39 -0.75 -20.33
C LEU A 51 -15.20 -0.40 -21.58
N ASP A 52 -14.53 -0.35 -22.74
CA ASP A 52 -15.20 -0.08 -24.02
C ASP A 52 -16.22 -1.18 -24.37
N ARG A 53 -15.92 -2.44 -24.04
CA ARG A 53 -16.84 -3.58 -24.22
C ARG A 53 -18.00 -3.54 -23.23
N LEU A 54 -17.74 -3.17 -21.97
CA LEU A 54 -18.76 -3.13 -20.91
C LEU A 54 -19.73 -1.94 -21.05
N TYR A 55 -19.20 -0.75 -21.32
CA TYR A 55 -19.98 0.50 -21.23
C TYR A 55 -20.15 1.21 -22.58
N GLY A 56 -19.48 0.73 -23.63
CA GLY A 56 -19.44 1.36 -24.94
C GLY A 56 -18.46 2.53 -25.02
N VAL A 57 -17.79 2.64 -26.18
CA VAL A 57 -16.73 3.61 -26.46
C VAL A 57 -17.13 5.07 -26.14
N GLN A 58 -18.37 5.45 -26.43
CA GLN A 58 -18.85 6.81 -26.18
C GLN A 58 -18.97 7.12 -24.69
N THR A 59 -19.35 6.14 -23.87
CA THR A 59 -19.46 6.29 -22.42
C THR A 59 -18.06 6.38 -21.80
N VAL A 60 -17.16 5.47 -22.19
CA VAL A 60 -15.76 5.46 -21.71
C VAL A 60 -15.04 6.76 -22.05
N LYS A 61 -15.23 7.29 -23.27
CA LYS A 61 -14.67 8.59 -23.65
C LYS A 61 -15.15 9.72 -22.73
N LYS A 62 -16.42 9.70 -22.30
CA LYS A 62 -16.95 10.67 -21.32
C LYS A 62 -16.39 10.43 -19.92
N MET A 63 -16.17 9.17 -19.51
CA MET A 63 -15.61 8.84 -18.20
C MET A 63 -14.22 9.46 -17.97
N PHE A 64 -13.41 9.72 -19.00
CA PHE A 64 -12.15 10.47 -18.84
C PHE A 64 -12.35 11.91 -18.31
N ASN A 65 -13.51 12.52 -18.57
CA ASN A 65 -13.87 13.83 -18.03
C ASN A 65 -14.63 13.73 -16.69
N GLY A 66 -15.05 12.52 -16.31
CA GLY A 66 -15.95 12.27 -15.21
C GLY A 66 -17.41 12.22 -15.67
N VAL A 67 -18.13 11.20 -15.21
CA VAL A 67 -19.56 11.00 -15.46
C VAL A 67 -20.26 10.66 -14.16
N ASN A 68 -21.58 10.84 -14.12
CA ASN A 68 -22.40 10.30 -13.06
C ASN A 68 -23.10 9.04 -13.59
N LEU A 69 -22.80 7.89 -13.00
CA LEU A 69 -23.49 6.63 -13.26
C LEU A 69 -24.39 6.33 -12.06
N SER A 70 -25.71 6.32 -12.28
CA SER A 70 -26.69 5.92 -11.25
C SER A 70 -26.55 6.62 -9.89
N GLY A 71 -26.12 7.90 -9.89
CA GLY A 71 -25.89 8.69 -8.68
C GLY A 71 -24.44 8.71 -8.20
N THR A 72 -23.57 7.87 -8.76
CA THR A 72 -22.15 7.74 -8.39
C THR A 72 -21.26 8.49 -9.37
N ALA A 73 -20.35 9.34 -8.87
CA ALA A 73 -19.34 9.99 -9.70
C ALA A 73 -18.26 8.98 -10.09
N VAL A 74 -18.08 8.74 -11.38
CA VAL A 74 -17.10 7.78 -11.93
C VAL A 74 -16.19 8.51 -12.91
N LYS A 75 -14.87 8.29 -12.80
CA LYS A 75 -13.88 8.86 -13.71
C LYS A 75 -12.82 7.83 -14.08
N ILE A 76 -12.29 7.94 -15.30
CA ILE A 76 -11.07 7.23 -15.71
C ILE A 76 -9.89 8.21 -15.60
N GLU A 77 -8.84 7.78 -14.92
CA GLU A 77 -7.55 8.45 -14.88
C GLU A 77 -6.45 7.47 -15.28
N THR A 78 -5.36 8.01 -15.82
CA THR A 78 -4.13 7.24 -16.02
C THR A 78 -3.20 7.42 -14.85
N ILE A 79 -2.22 6.53 -14.65
CA ILE A 79 -1.14 6.73 -13.66
C ILE A 79 -0.47 8.11 -13.83
N ARG A 80 -0.38 8.59 -15.08
CA ARG A 80 0.20 9.90 -15.39
C ARG A 80 -0.68 11.07 -14.96
N THR A 81 -2.00 10.94 -15.06
CA THR A 81 -2.94 12.04 -14.83
C THR A 81 -3.53 12.05 -13.42
N TYR A 82 -3.54 10.89 -12.74
CA TYR A 82 -3.91 10.81 -11.33
C TYR A 82 -2.76 11.26 -10.44
N THR A 83 -2.88 12.47 -9.91
CA THR A 83 -1.86 13.08 -9.04
C THR A 83 -2.38 13.22 -7.61
N ASN A 84 -1.45 13.22 -6.65
CA ASN A 84 -1.78 13.53 -5.26
C ASN A 84 -2.45 14.91 -5.16
N SER A 85 -3.57 14.98 -4.45
CA SER A 85 -4.33 16.19 -4.22
C SER A 85 -4.53 16.36 -2.72
N TYR A 86 -4.58 17.60 -2.24
CA TYR A 86 -4.73 17.90 -0.81
C TYR A 86 -6.18 17.77 -0.31
N ASN A 87 -7.07 17.17 -1.09
CA ASN A 87 -8.46 16.92 -0.71
C ASN A 87 -8.56 15.86 0.38
N ASP A 88 -9.69 15.84 1.08
CA ASP A 88 -9.99 14.80 2.05
C ASP A 88 -10.11 13.42 1.39
N PRO A 89 -9.70 12.34 2.08
CA PRO A 89 -9.87 10.97 1.59
C PRO A 89 -11.33 10.71 1.22
N SER A 90 -11.58 10.45 -0.05
CA SER A 90 -12.94 10.23 -0.57
C SER A 90 -12.99 9.41 -1.86
N ASP A 91 -11.83 9.06 -2.42
CA ASP A 91 -11.72 8.27 -3.65
C ASP A 91 -11.66 6.78 -3.31
N ILE A 92 -12.47 6.01 -4.05
CA ILE A 92 -12.24 4.59 -4.27
C ILE A 92 -11.48 4.46 -5.58
N VAL A 93 -10.27 3.89 -5.54
CA VAL A 93 -9.46 3.68 -6.74
C VAL A 93 -9.52 2.21 -7.15
N ILE A 94 -10.05 1.95 -8.34
CA ILE A 94 -10.01 0.63 -8.98
C ILE A 94 -8.75 0.58 -9.85
N CYS A 95 -7.72 -0.14 -9.39
CA CYS A 95 -6.45 -0.29 -10.10
C CYS A 95 -6.57 -1.40 -11.16
N CYS A 96 -6.55 -1.02 -12.43
CA CYS A 96 -6.77 -1.94 -13.55
C CYS A 96 -5.45 -2.44 -14.12
N GLY A 97 -5.05 -3.67 -13.78
CA GLY A 97 -3.84 -4.29 -14.34
C GLY A 97 -2.53 -3.61 -13.92
N LEU A 98 -2.54 -2.89 -12.80
CA LEU A 98 -1.35 -2.21 -12.28
C LEU A 98 -0.46 -3.16 -11.49
N ASN A 99 0.83 -2.89 -11.48
CA ASN A 99 1.77 -3.62 -10.62
C ASN A 99 1.82 -3.03 -9.19
N SER A 100 2.49 -3.75 -8.29
CA SER A 100 2.58 -3.37 -6.87
C SER A 100 3.18 -1.98 -6.65
N GLU A 101 4.23 -1.62 -7.40
CA GLU A 101 4.90 -0.31 -7.27
C GLU A 101 3.97 0.84 -7.64
N GLU A 102 3.19 0.68 -8.71
CA GLU A 102 2.20 1.64 -9.16
C GLU A 102 1.08 1.82 -8.14
N ILE A 103 0.59 0.73 -7.55
CA ILE A 103 -0.46 0.77 -6.53
C ILE A 103 0.06 1.41 -5.24
N PHE A 104 1.26 1.03 -4.79
CA PHE A 104 1.92 1.62 -3.62
C PHE A 104 2.05 3.14 -3.72
N LYS A 105 2.42 3.66 -4.90
CA LYS A 105 2.51 5.10 -5.14
C LYS A 105 1.18 5.82 -4.91
N VAL A 106 0.09 5.21 -5.37
CA VAL A 106 -1.26 5.79 -5.30
C VAL A 106 -1.86 5.65 -3.90
N GLN A 107 -1.51 4.59 -3.17
CA GLN A 107 -1.88 4.40 -1.77
C GLN A 107 -1.40 5.54 -0.86
N ASP A 108 -0.29 6.20 -1.20
CA ASP A 108 0.23 7.36 -0.46
C ASP A 108 -0.49 8.69 -0.76
N TYR A 109 -1.41 8.70 -1.73
CA TYR A 109 -2.16 9.90 -2.11
C TYR A 109 -3.25 10.20 -1.08
N ARG A 110 -3.33 11.46 -0.65
CA ARG A 110 -4.19 11.87 0.46
C ARG A 110 -5.67 11.67 0.16
N GLN A 111 -6.09 11.85 -1.10
CA GLN A 111 -7.49 11.69 -1.49
C GLN A 111 -7.94 10.23 -1.56
N VAL A 112 -7.02 9.26 -1.54
CA VAL A 112 -7.32 7.83 -1.68
C VAL A 112 -7.68 7.26 -0.32
N ASP A 113 -8.91 6.79 -0.19
CA ASP A 113 -9.36 6.11 1.04
C ASP A 113 -9.36 4.59 0.86
N THR A 114 -9.77 4.13 -0.32
CA THR A 114 -9.99 2.71 -0.61
C THR A 114 -9.32 2.36 -1.94
N ILE A 115 -8.69 1.18 -2.01
CA ILE A 115 -8.14 0.62 -3.26
C ILE A 115 -8.78 -0.74 -3.53
N ILE A 116 -9.16 -0.98 -4.77
CA ILE A 116 -9.60 -2.28 -5.29
C ILE A 116 -8.68 -2.65 -6.45
N ALA A 117 -7.80 -3.63 -6.26
CA ALA A 117 -6.88 -4.08 -7.30
C ALA A 117 -7.49 -5.19 -8.16
N ILE A 118 -7.35 -5.07 -9.48
CA ILE A 118 -7.69 -6.11 -10.45
C ILE A 118 -6.40 -6.44 -11.22
N PRO A 119 -5.63 -7.45 -10.80
CA PRO A 119 -4.39 -7.83 -11.46
C PRO A 119 -4.64 -8.44 -12.85
N TRP A 120 -3.74 -8.16 -13.81
CA TRP A 120 -3.65 -8.97 -15.04
C TRP A 120 -2.68 -10.13 -14.89
N GLN A 121 -1.69 -9.94 -14.03
CA GLN A 121 -0.71 -10.95 -13.65
C GLN A 121 -0.65 -10.88 -12.13
N LYS A 122 -1.01 -11.99 -11.46
CA LYS A 122 -1.10 -12.03 -10.00
C LYS A 122 0.26 -11.74 -9.36
N GLU A 123 1.31 -12.24 -9.97
CA GLU A 123 2.70 -12.11 -9.53
C GLU A 123 3.12 -10.64 -9.41
N ASN A 124 2.65 -9.79 -10.33
CA ASN A 124 3.01 -8.37 -10.33
C ASN A 124 2.34 -7.57 -9.20
N THR A 125 1.25 -8.09 -8.63
CA THR A 125 0.45 -7.41 -7.60
C THR A 125 0.62 -8.06 -6.21
N ASP A 126 1.25 -9.24 -6.16
CA ASP A 126 1.41 -10.05 -4.94
C ASP A 126 2.11 -9.28 -3.83
N SER A 127 3.21 -8.57 -4.11
CA SER A 127 3.92 -7.78 -3.10
C SER A 127 3.01 -6.74 -2.43
N TRP A 128 2.17 -6.04 -3.20
CA TRP A 128 1.18 -5.11 -2.65
C TRP A 128 0.12 -5.82 -1.83
N ILE A 129 -0.46 -6.92 -2.33
CA ILE A 129 -1.48 -7.70 -1.61
C ILE A 129 -0.95 -8.14 -0.24
N LYS A 130 0.28 -8.68 -0.20
CA LYS A 130 0.90 -9.18 1.02
C LYS A 130 1.28 -8.06 1.99
N THR A 131 1.76 -6.93 1.47
CA THR A 131 2.17 -5.77 2.25
C THR A 131 0.98 -5.02 2.82
N ALA A 132 -0.03 -4.70 2.02
CA ALA A 132 -1.22 -3.97 2.43
C ALA A 132 -2.24 -4.87 3.17
N LYS A 133 -1.93 -6.17 3.33
CA LYS A 133 -2.83 -7.20 3.87
C LYS A 133 -4.19 -7.20 3.15
N ALA A 134 -4.18 -6.94 1.84
CA ALA A 134 -5.40 -6.69 1.06
C ALA A 134 -6.39 -7.85 1.15
N ILE A 135 -7.67 -7.52 1.18
CA ILE A 135 -8.77 -8.47 1.39
C ILE A 135 -9.30 -8.95 0.03
N LYS A 136 -9.35 -10.27 -0.16
CA LYS A 136 -9.93 -10.86 -1.37
C LYS A 136 -11.44 -10.60 -1.43
N ILE A 137 -11.92 -10.14 -2.58
CA ILE A 137 -13.34 -10.07 -2.91
C ILE A 137 -13.73 -11.39 -3.59
N ASN A 138 -14.75 -12.06 -3.07
CA ASN A 138 -15.30 -13.28 -3.65
C ASN A 138 -16.24 -12.97 -4.82
N GLU A 139 -16.59 -14.00 -5.61
CA GLU A 139 -17.47 -13.84 -6.77
C GLU A 139 -18.85 -13.26 -6.44
N ASP A 140 -19.38 -13.58 -5.25
CA ASP A 140 -20.65 -13.07 -4.72
C ASP A 140 -20.54 -11.64 -4.13
N LEU A 141 -19.37 -10.99 -4.30
CA LEU A 141 -19.01 -9.70 -3.72
C LEU A 141 -18.93 -9.69 -2.18
N SER A 142 -18.88 -10.87 -1.55
CA SER A 142 -18.55 -10.98 -0.13
C SER A 142 -17.04 -10.83 0.10
N ILE A 143 -16.67 -10.50 1.34
CA ILE A 143 -15.27 -10.45 1.78
C ILE A 143 -15.08 -11.43 2.93
N ASN A 144 -14.01 -12.23 2.89
CA ASN A 144 -13.56 -12.96 4.07
C ASN A 144 -12.53 -12.09 4.81
N LYS A 145 -12.84 -11.72 6.06
CA LYS A 145 -11.95 -10.90 6.92
C LYS A 145 -10.89 -11.72 7.64
N GLU A 146 -10.88 -13.04 7.49
CA GLU A 146 -9.76 -13.85 7.96
C GLU A 146 -8.46 -13.34 7.33
N VAL A 147 -7.40 -13.25 8.14
CA VAL A 147 -6.09 -12.76 7.70
C VAL A 147 -5.74 -13.50 6.42
N SER A 148 -5.63 -12.76 5.31
CA SER A 148 -5.23 -13.32 4.02
C SER A 148 -4.04 -14.25 4.27
N SER A 149 -4.19 -15.55 3.99
CA SER A 149 -3.17 -16.57 4.25
C SER A 149 -1.83 -16.26 3.57
N ASN A 150 -1.85 -15.29 2.65
CA ASN A 150 -0.71 -14.86 1.87
C ASN A 150 -0.01 -13.62 2.46
N ALA A 151 -0.60 -12.91 3.44
CA ALA A 151 -0.02 -11.71 4.03
C ALA A 151 1.36 -11.99 4.69
N TYR A 152 2.23 -10.98 4.69
CA TYR A 152 3.49 -11.10 5.43
C TYR A 152 3.21 -11.35 6.92
N PRO A 153 3.97 -12.26 7.57
CA PRO A 153 3.82 -12.50 9.00
C PRO A 153 4.23 -11.26 9.79
N GLU A 154 3.89 -11.25 11.08
CA GLU A 154 4.37 -10.21 11.97
C GLU A 154 5.88 -10.36 12.25
N PRO A 155 6.64 -9.25 12.35
CA PRO A 155 8.05 -9.32 12.74
C PRO A 155 8.24 -9.78 14.19
N SER A 156 9.49 -10.07 14.58
CA SER A 156 9.83 -10.40 15.96
C SER A 156 9.45 -9.25 16.92
N GLU A 157 9.16 -9.59 18.18
CA GLU A 157 8.81 -8.58 19.20
C GLU A 157 9.92 -7.54 19.42
N ILE A 158 11.18 -7.92 19.20
CA ILE A 158 12.33 -7.00 19.29
C ILE A 158 12.26 -5.98 18.15
N VAL A 159 12.02 -6.43 16.91
CA VAL A 159 11.85 -5.57 15.74
C VAL A 159 10.65 -4.63 15.92
N LYS A 160 9.51 -5.14 16.42
CA LYS A 160 8.34 -4.31 16.73
C LYS A 160 8.66 -3.19 17.72
N LYS A 161 9.33 -3.52 18.83
CA LYS A 161 9.73 -2.52 19.85
C LYS A 161 10.69 -1.48 19.29
N ALA A 162 11.68 -1.91 18.52
CA ALA A 162 12.62 -1.00 17.88
C ALA A 162 11.90 0.01 16.97
N PHE A 163 11.02 -0.45 16.09
CA PHE A 163 10.31 0.44 15.18
C PHE A 163 9.21 1.28 15.86
N LYS A 164 8.59 0.77 16.93
CA LYS A 164 7.69 1.55 17.78
C LYS A 164 8.45 2.71 18.45
N GLU A 165 9.62 2.43 19.02
CA GLU A 165 10.46 3.48 19.60
C GLU A 165 10.95 4.46 18.54
N LEU A 166 11.41 3.99 17.38
CA LEU A 166 11.84 4.86 16.27
C LEU A 166 10.71 5.81 15.86
N THR A 167 9.50 5.27 15.66
CA THR A 167 8.30 6.03 15.28
C THR A 167 7.98 7.14 16.28
N LEU A 168 8.22 6.92 17.58
CA LEU A 168 7.98 7.92 18.62
C LEU A 168 8.99 9.07 18.63
N VAL A 169 10.18 8.86 18.07
CA VAL A 169 11.30 9.82 18.15
C VAL A 169 11.65 10.49 16.82
N ILE A 170 11.00 10.11 15.71
CA ILE A 170 11.19 10.76 14.40
C ILE A 170 9.90 11.41 13.92
N ASN A 171 10.02 12.34 12.97
CA ASN A 171 8.84 12.88 12.29
C ASN A 171 8.44 12.00 11.11
N THR A 172 7.50 11.06 11.33
CA THR A 172 7.02 10.15 10.28
C THR A 172 6.29 10.85 9.14
N SER A 173 5.80 12.08 9.32
CA SER A 173 5.16 12.83 8.21
C SER A 173 6.16 13.17 7.09
N THR A 174 7.43 13.35 7.45
CA THR A 174 8.54 13.63 6.52
C THR A 174 9.39 12.40 6.21
N GLY A 175 9.03 11.23 6.76
CA GLY A 175 9.82 10.01 6.68
C GLY A 175 11.18 10.17 7.36
N ILE A 176 12.21 9.56 6.80
CA ILE A 176 13.59 9.60 7.33
C ILE A 176 14.50 10.58 6.57
N ASN A 177 13.91 11.61 5.96
CA ASN A 177 14.65 12.59 5.14
C ASN A 177 15.45 13.59 5.98
N HIS A 178 14.99 13.92 7.18
CA HIS A 178 15.72 14.81 8.07
C HIS A 178 17.02 14.13 8.56
N PRO A 179 18.19 14.82 8.56
CA PRO A 179 19.47 14.17 8.87
C PRO A 179 19.52 13.43 10.22
N SER A 180 18.87 13.98 11.25
CA SER A 180 18.80 13.34 12.58
C SER A 180 17.95 12.07 12.55
N ASP A 181 16.80 12.11 11.88
CA ASP A 181 15.87 10.98 11.77
C ASP A 181 16.49 9.88 10.92
N ASN A 182 17.17 10.27 9.83
CA ASN A 182 17.95 9.39 8.99
C ASN A 182 19.06 8.67 9.79
N ALA A 183 19.83 9.41 10.59
CA ALA A 183 20.88 8.86 11.41
C ALA A 183 20.33 7.86 12.45
N ARG A 184 19.19 8.19 13.09
CA ARG A 184 18.49 7.29 14.02
C ARG A 184 18.00 6.01 13.34
N ALA A 185 17.28 6.13 12.23
CA ALA A 185 16.78 4.99 11.46
C ALA A 185 17.93 4.05 11.05
N LYS A 186 19.04 4.63 10.57
CA LYS A 186 20.27 3.89 10.23
C LYS A 186 20.89 3.16 11.42
N THR A 187 20.93 3.79 12.60
CA THR A 187 21.40 3.14 13.84
C THR A 187 20.50 1.94 14.18
N TYR A 188 19.18 2.10 14.09
CA TYR A 188 18.22 1.05 14.44
C TYR A 188 18.33 -0.15 13.50
N VAL A 189 18.30 0.12 12.19
CA VAL A 189 18.46 -0.93 11.16
C VAL A 189 19.80 -1.65 11.33
N ARG A 190 20.90 -0.93 11.62
CA ARG A 190 22.21 -1.54 11.84
C ARG A 190 22.25 -2.40 13.11
N ALA A 191 21.60 -1.96 14.19
CA ALA A 191 21.51 -2.74 15.42
C ALA A 191 20.69 -4.02 15.21
N LEU A 192 19.51 -3.91 14.58
CA LEU A 192 18.66 -5.06 14.29
C LEU A 192 19.35 -6.05 13.36
N HIS A 193 19.91 -5.60 12.23
CA HIS A 193 20.61 -6.47 11.28
C HIS A 193 21.80 -7.21 11.93
N LYS A 194 22.45 -6.62 12.93
CA LYS A 194 23.60 -7.24 13.60
C LYS A 194 23.22 -8.36 14.56
N TYR A 195 22.05 -8.28 15.19
CA TYR A 195 21.70 -9.13 16.34
C TYR A 195 20.44 -9.97 16.13
N GLU A 196 19.55 -9.63 15.19
CA GLU A 196 18.45 -10.50 14.79
C GLU A 196 18.96 -11.54 13.77
N PRO A 197 18.50 -12.80 13.86
CA PRO A 197 18.99 -13.89 13.01
C PRO A 197 18.65 -13.73 11.52
N GLU A 198 17.58 -13.01 11.18
CA GLU A 198 17.26 -12.63 9.80
C GLU A 198 16.31 -11.42 9.80
N LEU A 199 16.78 -10.27 9.29
CA LEU A 199 15.96 -9.07 9.18
C LEU A 199 15.36 -8.97 7.78
N ASN A 200 14.12 -9.41 7.64
CA ASN A 200 13.38 -9.34 6.38
C ASN A 200 12.75 -7.96 6.17
N SER A 201 13.12 -7.30 5.08
CA SER A 201 12.72 -5.92 4.78
C SER A 201 11.23 -5.78 4.42
N ASP A 202 10.64 -6.76 3.76
CA ASP A 202 9.21 -6.74 3.40
C ASP A 202 8.30 -6.94 4.62
N ILE A 203 8.67 -7.84 5.53
CA ILE A 203 7.97 -8.03 6.81
C ILE A 203 7.99 -6.72 7.62
N VAL A 204 9.17 -6.07 7.69
CA VAL A 204 9.31 -4.78 8.39
C VAL A 204 8.47 -3.69 7.72
N CYS A 205 8.51 -3.60 6.38
CA CYS A 205 7.76 -2.61 5.62
C CYS A 205 6.24 -2.77 5.84
N SER A 206 5.74 -4.01 5.74
CA SER A 206 4.34 -4.36 6.03
C SER A 206 3.95 -3.94 7.45
N TYR A 207 4.80 -4.21 8.45
CA TYR A 207 4.53 -3.79 9.82
C TYR A 207 4.47 -2.27 9.99
N LEU A 208 5.41 -1.52 9.41
CA LEU A 208 5.44 -0.05 9.47
C LEU A 208 4.18 0.58 8.87
N ILE A 209 3.72 0.07 7.73
CA ILE A 209 2.52 0.56 7.05
C ILE A 209 1.26 0.25 7.89
N ASN A 210 1.06 -1.02 8.25
CA ASN A 210 -0.21 -1.46 8.82
C ASN A 210 -0.36 -1.18 10.32
N ALA A 211 0.73 -1.32 11.09
CA ALA A 211 0.67 -1.17 12.54
C ALA A 211 1.07 0.24 13.01
N MET A 212 2.05 0.86 12.34
CA MET A 212 2.58 2.18 12.74
C MET A 212 2.02 3.33 11.90
N GLY A 213 1.25 3.06 10.83
CA GLY A 213 0.63 4.08 9.99
C GLY A 213 1.61 4.89 9.16
N TRP A 214 2.80 4.34 8.86
CA TRP A 214 3.75 4.99 7.97
C TRP A 214 3.20 5.01 6.53
N LYS A 215 3.53 6.09 5.81
CA LYS A 215 3.38 6.09 4.34
C LYS A 215 4.25 5.00 3.73
N VAL A 216 3.80 4.44 2.63
CA VAL A 216 4.51 3.39 1.90
C VAL A 216 5.88 3.88 1.46
N SER A 217 5.98 5.07 0.89
CA SER A 217 7.26 5.69 0.48
C SER A 217 8.25 5.81 1.64
N HIS A 218 7.78 6.16 2.85
CA HIS A 218 8.63 6.29 4.02
C HIS A 218 9.06 4.93 4.59
N ALA A 219 8.17 3.93 4.53
CA ALA A 219 8.51 2.56 4.90
C ALA A 219 9.49 1.93 3.89
N ASP A 220 9.38 2.29 2.60
CA ASP A 220 10.29 1.85 1.55
C ASP A 220 11.72 2.38 1.74
N ASP A 221 11.90 3.56 2.33
CA ASP A 221 13.22 4.04 2.72
C ASP A 221 13.87 3.16 3.81
N ILE A 222 13.08 2.59 4.73
CA ILE A 222 13.56 1.59 5.69
C ILE A 222 13.90 0.28 4.98
N ARG A 223 13.05 -0.18 4.04
CA ARG A 223 13.33 -1.36 3.20
C ARG A 223 14.70 -1.23 2.53
N LYS A 224 14.96 -0.11 1.86
CA LYS A 224 16.26 0.17 1.20
C LYS A 224 17.45 0.09 2.15
N LEU A 225 17.31 0.57 3.39
CA LEU A 225 18.38 0.46 4.40
C LEU A 225 18.65 -0.99 4.78
N ILE A 226 17.61 -1.80 4.98
CA ILE A 226 17.73 -3.22 5.31
C ILE A 226 18.33 -3.99 4.14
N ASP A 227 17.81 -3.80 2.92
CA ASP A 227 18.31 -4.47 1.70
C ASP A 227 19.77 -4.12 1.39
N THR A 228 20.18 -2.88 1.69
CA THR A 228 21.58 -2.48 1.58
C THR A 228 22.47 -3.35 2.46
N LEU A 229 22.08 -3.62 3.71
CA LEU A 229 22.88 -4.46 4.61
C LEU A 229 22.78 -5.95 4.24
N ASN A 230 21.58 -6.43 3.90
CA ASN A 230 21.36 -7.83 3.49
C ASN A 230 22.15 -8.19 2.22
N SER A 231 22.36 -7.22 1.31
CA SER A 231 23.21 -7.40 0.12
C SER A 231 24.71 -7.32 0.39
N GLY A 232 25.13 -7.23 1.66
CA GLY A 232 26.53 -7.11 2.07
C GLY A 232 27.13 -5.70 1.85
N LYS A 233 26.32 -4.73 1.44
CA LYS A 233 26.73 -3.33 1.28
C LYS A 233 26.58 -2.56 2.59
N TYR A 234 27.06 -1.32 2.60
CA TYR A 234 26.98 -0.45 3.76
C TYR A 234 26.52 0.96 3.37
N PHE A 235 25.71 1.57 4.22
CA PHE A 235 25.36 2.99 4.13
C PHE A 235 26.23 3.85 5.07
N LYS A 236 26.43 5.12 4.68
CA LYS A 236 27.09 6.14 5.52
C LYS A 236 26.12 6.72 6.55
N GLY A 237 26.63 7.11 7.72
CA GLY A 237 25.86 7.69 8.82
C GLY A 237 25.32 6.65 9.82
N GLY A 238 24.65 7.15 10.86
CA GLY A 238 24.22 6.38 12.03
C GLY A 238 25.39 5.90 12.90
N GLU A 239 25.08 5.47 14.12
CA GLU A 239 26.06 4.94 15.06
C GLU A 239 26.59 3.58 14.59
N LYS A 240 27.89 3.34 14.71
CA LYS A 240 28.54 2.07 14.34
C LYS A 240 28.92 1.23 15.57
N THR A 241 29.11 1.90 16.70
CA THR A 241 29.47 1.31 18.00
C THR A 241 28.27 1.39 18.94
N GLY A 242 28.33 0.71 20.09
CA GLY A 242 27.25 0.77 21.08
C GLY A 242 25.93 0.09 20.67
N LEU A 243 25.84 -0.50 19.48
CA LEU A 243 24.62 -1.13 18.95
C LEU A 243 23.98 -2.17 19.89
N GLN A 244 24.80 -2.89 20.66
CA GLN A 244 24.32 -3.86 21.66
C GLN A 244 23.47 -3.22 22.75
N ILE A 245 23.66 -1.93 23.05
CA ILE A 245 22.91 -1.22 24.09
C ILE A 245 21.47 -1.06 23.63
N HIS A 246 21.27 -0.59 22.39
CA HIS A 246 19.95 -0.50 21.76
C HIS A 246 19.24 -1.85 21.74
N TYR A 247 19.95 -2.89 21.27
CA TYR A 247 19.38 -4.23 21.17
C TYR A 247 19.00 -4.85 22.53
N LYS A 248 19.88 -4.73 23.53
CA LYS A 248 19.61 -5.22 24.90
C LYS A 248 18.37 -4.54 25.48
N ARG A 249 18.23 -3.23 25.29
CA ARG A 249 17.06 -2.47 25.76
C ARG A 249 15.75 -3.03 25.18
N TRP A 250 15.68 -3.23 23.86
CA TRP A 250 14.49 -3.80 23.21
C TRP A 250 14.19 -5.23 23.66
N LYS A 251 15.22 -6.01 24.00
CA LYS A 251 15.07 -7.37 24.54
C LYS A 251 14.55 -7.37 25.98
N THR A 252 14.95 -6.41 26.82
CA THR A 252 14.60 -6.35 28.24
C THR A 252 13.27 -5.66 28.52
N ASP A 253 12.82 -4.75 27.66
CA ASP A 253 11.56 -4.05 27.85
C ASP A 253 10.38 -5.02 27.79
N LYS A 254 9.83 -5.41 28.95
CA LYS A 254 8.66 -6.31 29.08
C LYS A 254 7.30 -5.57 29.01
N LYS A 255 7.25 -4.42 28.33
CA LYS A 255 6.01 -3.64 28.21
C LYS A 255 5.22 -4.01 26.97
#